data_AF-A0A7W1J1H7-F1
#
_entry.id   AF-A0A7W1J1H7-F1
#
_cell.length_a   1.000
_cell.length_b   1.000
_cell.length_c   1.000
_cell.angle_alpha   90.00
_cell.angle_beta   90.00
_cell.angle_gamma   90.00
#
_symmetry.space_group_name_H-M   'P 1'
#
loop_
_entity.id
_entity.type
_entity.pdbx_description
1 polymer ?
#
loop_
_entity_poly.entity_id
_entity_poly.type
_entity_poly.pdbx_seq_one_letter_code
_entity_poly.pdbx_strand_id
1 'polypeptide(L)' 'GKPWLFFEGTYTTLFTDNKSPTPRYDYNQILYRLDLNDPGLKPAHKPPRGS' A
#
# COMPACT_ATOMS: atom_id res chain seq x y z
N GLY A 1 -9.15 -16.54 -13.12
CA GLY A 1 -8.79 -15.11 -13.27
C GLY A 1 -7.58 -14.79 -12.40
N LYS A 2 -6.85 -13.71 -12.68
CA LYS A 2 -5.77 -13.24 -11.79
C LYS A 2 -6.38 -12.55 -10.56
N PRO A 3 -5.93 -12.85 -9.32
CA PRO A 3 -6.48 -12.25 -8.12
C PRO A 3 -5.88 -10.85 -7.93
N TRP A 4 -6.57 -9.84 -8.45
CA TRP A 4 -6.15 -8.44 -8.30
C TRP A 4 -6.96 -7.75 -7.21
N LEU A 5 -6.25 -7.04 -6.33
CA LEU A 5 -6.83 -6.13 -5.36
C LEU A 5 -6.61 -4.69 -5.85
N PHE A 6 -7.68 -3.90 -5.87
CA PHE A 6 -7.65 -2.48 -6.19
C PHE A 6 -8.06 -1.68 -4.96
N PHE A 7 -7.29 -0.65 -4.63
CA PHE A 7 -7.59 0.23 -3.50
C PHE A 7 -7.07 1.64 -3.75
N GLU A 8 -7.74 2.62 -3.17
CA GLU A 8 -7.37 4.03 -3.25
C GLU A 8 -6.76 4.50 -1.93
N GLY A 9 -5.75 5.36 -2.02
CA GLY A 9 -5.12 5.97 -0.87
C GLY A 9 -4.71 7.40 -1.14
N THR A 10 -4.83 8.25 -0.13
CA THR A 10 -4.33 9.63 -0.15
C THR A 10 -2.93 9.65 0.45
N TYR A 11 -1.95 10.16 -0.30
CA TYR A 11 -0.66 10.52 0.31
C TYR A 11 -0.85 11.82 1.11
N THR A 12 -0.56 11.78 2.41
CA THR A 12 -0.58 12.97 3.27
C THR A 12 0.69 13.03 4.11
N THR A 13 1.30 14.20 4.19
CA THR A 13 2.48 14.40 5.05
C THR A 13 2.10 14.65 6.52
N LEU A 14 0.81 14.84 6.84
CA LEU A 14 0.30 15.20 8.16
C LEU A 14 0.64 14.19 9.27
N PHE A 15 0.84 12.91 8.92
CA PHE A 15 1.13 11.84 9.87
C PHE A 15 2.47 11.14 9.60
N THR A 16 3.33 11.72 8.76
CA THR A 16 4.61 11.11 8.35
C THR A 16 5.77 11.86 8.97
N ASP A 17 6.76 11.16 9.51
CA ASP A 17 7.99 11.75 10.06
C ASP A 17 9.01 12.14 8.96
N ASN A 18 8.51 12.39 7.75
CA ASN A 18 9.34 12.67 6.57
C ASN A 18 9.84 14.12 6.63
N LYS A 19 11.15 14.29 6.84
CA LYS A 19 11.79 15.61 6.99
C LYS A 19 11.80 16.48 5.72
N SER A 20 11.54 15.89 4.56
CA SER A 20 11.47 16.60 3.29
C SER A 20 10.24 16.15 2.51
N PRO A 21 9.13 16.91 2.54
CA PRO A 21 7.95 16.58 1.75
C PRO A 21 8.28 16.67 0.26
N THR A 22 7.84 15.67 -0.52
CA THR A 22 7.97 15.73 -1.99
C THR A 22 7.11 16.89 -2.51
N PRO A 23 7.68 17.90 -3.21
CA PRO A 23 6.91 19.05 -3.64
C PRO A 23 5.73 18.65 -4.54
N ARG A 24 4.52 19.16 -4.24
CA ARG A 24 3.27 18.99 -5.01
C ARG A 24 2.56 17.62 -4.91
N TYR A 25 2.88 16.79 -3.92
CA TYR A 25 2.24 15.47 -3.74
C TYR A 25 1.23 15.35 -2.60
N ASP A 26 1.03 16.42 -1.83
CA ASP A 26 0.03 16.41 -0.77
C ASP A 26 -1.37 16.37 -1.41
N TYR A 27 -2.21 15.41 -1.01
CA TYR A 27 -3.61 15.23 -1.45
C TYR A 27 -3.87 14.67 -2.86
N ASN A 28 -2.94 13.91 -3.44
CA ASN A 28 -3.28 13.11 -4.63
C ASN A 28 -3.98 11.80 -4.22
N GLN A 29 -5.14 11.53 -4.81
CA GLN A 29 -5.78 10.21 -4.76
C GLN A 29 -5.11 9.31 -5.80
N ILE A 30 -4.51 8.21 -5.36
CA ILE A 30 -3.85 7.25 -6.24
C ILE A 30 -4.57 5.91 -6.12
N LEU A 31 -4.98 5.36 -7.27
CA LEU A 31 -5.48 3.99 -7.37
C LEU A 31 -4.30 3.02 -7.51
N TYR A 32 -4.18 2.12 -6.54
CA TYR A 32 -3.17 1.06 -6.53
C TYR A 32 -3.78 -0.26 -6.99
N ARG A 33 -2.96 -1.05 -7.68
CA ARG A 33 -3.27 -2.43 -8.06
C ARG A 33 -2.23 -3.37 -7.46
N LEU A 34 -2.68 -4.37 -6.73
CA LEU A 34 -1.84 -5.43 -6.18
C LEU A 34 -2.19 -6.78 -6.82
N ASP A 35 -1.18 -7.49 -7.31
CA ASP A 35 -1.32 -8.91 -7.71
C ASP A 35 -1.13 -9.78 -6.46
N LEU A 36 -2.18 -10.48 -6.02
CA LEU A 36 -2.10 -11.31 -4.82
C LEU A 36 -1.21 -12.55 -5.00
N ASN A 37 -0.80 -12.85 -6.23
CA ASN A 37 0.19 -13.90 -6.50
C ASN A 37 1.64 -13.37 -6.50
N ASP A 38 1.87 -12.08 -6.21
CA ASP A 38 3.23 -11.52 -6.17
C ASP A 38 4.11 -12.29 -5.16
N PRO A 39 5.29 -12.81 -5.57
CA PRO A 39 6.18 -13.54 -4.68
C PRO A 39 6.60 -12.78 -3.41
N GLY A 40 6.57 -11.45 -3.42
CA GLY A 40 6.83 -10.58 -2.28
C GLY A 40 5.75 -10.66 -1.19
N LEU A 41 4.54 -11.14 -1.50
CA LEU A 41 3.43 -11.29 -0.54
C LEU A 41 3.48 -12.60 0.26
N LYS A 42 4.44 -13.50 -0.02
CA LYS A 42 4.60 -14.78 0.70
C LYS A 42 4.52 -14.66 2.24
N PRO A 43 5.10 -13.63 2.91
CA PRO A 43 4.96 -13.49 4.35
C PRO A 43 3.53 -13.20 4.81
N ALA A 44 2.74 -12.46 4.03
CA ALA A 44 1.37 -12.06 4.35
C ALA A 44 0.35 -13.20 4.22
N HIS A 45 0.70 -14.28 3.52
CA HIS A 45 -0.15 -15.48 3.39
C HIS A 45 -0.07 -16.41 4.62
N LYS A 46 0.82 -16.13 5.57
CA LYS A 46 0.93 -16.93 6.79
C LYS A 46 -0.19 -16.53 7.76
N PRO A 47 -0.93 -17.48 8.36
CA PRO A 47 -1.86 -17.16 9.41
C PRO A 47 -1.13 -16.49 10.59
N PRO A 48 -1.79 -15.58 11.34
CA PRO A 48 -1.20 -14.96 12.51
C PRO A 48 -0.72 -16.04 13.48
N ARG A 49 0.48 -15.87 14.05
CA ARG A 49 1.05 -16.84 14.98
C ARG A 49 0.19 -16.83 16.26
N GLY A 50 -0.56 -17.91 16.51
CA GLY A 50 -1.38 -18.07 17.71
C GLY A 50 -2.86 -18.38 17.49
N SER A 51 -3.31 -18.63 16.26
CA SER A 51 -4.63 -19.27 15.99
C SER A 51 -4.60 -20.77 16.21
#